data_AF-A0A537FSK7-F1
#
_entry.id   AF-A0A537FSK7-F1
#
_cell.length_a   1.000
_cell.length_b   1.000
_cell.length_c   1.000
_cell.angle_alpha   90.00
_cell.angle_beta   90.00
_cell.angle_gamma   90.00
#
_symmetry.space_group_name_H-M   'P 1'
#
loop_
_entity.id
_entity.type
_entity.pdbx_description
1 polymer ?
#
loop_
_entity_poly.entity_id
_entity_poly.type
_entity_poly.pdbx_seq_one_letter_code
_entity_poly.pdbx_strand_id
1 'polypeptide(L)' 'MRRCLTSLLFLIHVPVMAACPPLLDRSVESIDERPRSLCEFAGSVVLIVNTASRCGYTPQYEGLEDLYRKYRSRGL' A
#
# COMPACT_ATOMS: atom_id res chain seq x y z
N MET A 1 -38.21 -33.02 -29.64
CA MET A 1 -36.91 -32.50 -30.16
C MET A 1 -36.64 -31.12 -29.52
N ARG A 2 -36.39 -31.09 -28.20
CA ARG A 2 -35.09 -30.69 -27.58
C ARG A 2 -34.33 -29.59 -28.34
N ARG A 3 -34.83 -28.35 -28.28
CA ARG A 3 -34.05 -27.16 -28.64
C ARG A 3 -33.10 -26.87 -27.48
N CYS A 4 -31.83 -27.25 -27.69
CA CYS A 4 -30.76 -27.15 -26.72
C CYS A 4 -30.47 -25.68 -26.42
N LEU A 5 -30.63 -25.32 -25.17
CA LEU A 5 -30.45 -24.00 -24.58
C LEU A 5 -28.94 -23.74 -24.40
N THR A 6 -28.24 -23.19 -25.39
CA THR A 6 -26.84 -22.75 -25.21
C THR A 6 -26.82 -21.29 -24.81
N SER A 7 -27.10 -21.05 -23.52
CA SER A 7 -26.88 -19.78 -22.85
C SER A 7 -25.37 -19.53 -22.79
N LEU A 8 -24.87 -18.55 -23.55
CA LEU A 8 -23.54 -17.98 -23.35
C LEU A 8 -23.54 -17.28 -21.98
N LEU A 9 -23.18 -18.00 -20.92
CA LEU A 9 -22.70 -17.37 -19.69
C LEU A 9 -21.28 -16.84 -19.96
N PHE A 10 -21.20 -15.58 -20.38
CA PHE A 10 -19.99 -14.80 -20.20
C PHE A 10 -19.74 -14.70 -18.69
N LEU A 11 -18.76 -15.44 -18.19
CA LEU A 11 -18.20 -15.28 -16.85
C LEU A 11 -17.58 -13.88 -16.78
N ILE A 12 -18.35 -12.91 -16.29
CA ILE A 12 -17.84 -11.58 -15.91
C ILE A 12 -16.95 -11.84 -14.69
N HIS A 13 -15.65 -12.00 -14.93
CA HIS A 13 -14.67 -12.02 -13.85
C HIS A 13 -14.56 -10.59 -13.32
N VAL A 14 -15.35 -10.27 -12.30
CA VAL A 14 -15.20 -9.03 -11.54
C VAL A 14 -13.88 -9.17 -10.78
N PRO A 15 -12.84 -8.36 -11.08
CA PRO A 15 -11.64 -8.40 -10.28
C PRO A 15 -12.03 -7.91 -8.88
N VAL A 16 -11.90 -8.79 -7.90
CA VAL A 16 -11.98 -8.39 -6.49
C VAL A 16 -10.77 -7.50 -6.27
N MET A 17 -10.99 -6.18 -6.29
CA MET A 17 -9.99 -5.23 -5.81
C MET A 17 -9.64 -5.63 -4.38
N ALA A 18 -8.35 -5.84 -4.12
CA ALA A 18 -7.88 -6.14 -2.78
C ALA A 18 -8.37 -5.04 -1.83
N ALA A 19 -9.28 -5.40 -0.93
CA ALA A 19 -9.79 -4.47 0.06
C ALA A 19 -8.65 -3.95 0.93
N CYS A 20 -8.72 -2.69 1.34
CA CYS A 20 -7.71 -2.11 2.21
C CYS A 20 -7.60 -2.89 3.53
N PRO A 21 -6.40 -3.33 3.95
CA PRO A 21 -6.23 -4.03 5.21
C PRO A 21 -6.67 -3.14 6.40
N PRO A 22 -7.32 -3.69 7.45
CA PRO A 22 -7.81 -2.89 8.58
C PRO A 22 -6.74 -2.04 9.29
N LEU A 23 -5.47 -2.45 9.24
CA LEU A 23 -4.34 -1.69 9.78
C LEU A 23 -4.05 -0.41 8.96
N LEU A 24 -4.26 -0.47 7.65
CA LEU A 24 -3.99 0.62 6.71
C LEU A 24 -5.25 1.44 6.36
N ASP A 25 -6.43 1.04 6.84
CA ASP A 25 -7.70 1.75 6.62
C ASP A 25 -7.80 3.02 7.48
N ARG A 26 -6.86 3.94 7.24
CA ARG A 26 -6.68 5.21 7.95
C ARG A 26 -6.14 6.26 6.98
N SER A 27 -6.54 7.49 7.20
CA SER A 27 -5.92 8.66 6.58
C SER A 27 -5.03 9.34 7.60
N VAL A 28 -3.83 9.74 7.19
CA VAL A 28 -2.90 10.53 7.98
C VAL A 28 -2.65 11.86 7.30
N GLU A 29 -2.28 12.89 8.06
CA GLU A 29 -1.85 14.16 7.51
C GLU A 29 -0.37 14.05 7.11
N SER A 30 -0.06 14.42 5.88
CA SER A 30 1.30 14.46 5.36
C SER A 30 2.00 15.76 5.75
N ILE A 31 3.33 15.81 5.58
CA ILE A 31 4.15 16.99 5.90
C ILE A 31 3.79 18.23 5.04
N ASP A 32 3.11 18.02 3.91
CA ASP A 32 2.56 19.06 3.04
C ASP A 32 1.09 19.40 3.35
N GLU A 33 0.60 19.04 4.55
CA GLU A 33 -0.74 19.37 5.08
C GLU A 33 -1.90 18.76 4.26
N ARG A 34 -1.61 17.67 3.54
CA ARG A 34 -2.60 16.94 2.73
C ARG A 34 -2.95 15.60 3.37
N PRO A 35 -4.24 15.21 3.39
CA PRO A 35 -4.62 13.86 3.75
C PRO A 35 -4.03 12.82 2.79
N ARG A 36 -3.40 11.77 3.34
CA ARG A 36 -2.90 10.62 2.60
C ARG A 36 -3.50 9.34 3.19
N SER A 37 -4.13 8.54 2.35
CA SER A 37 -4.66 7.23 2.76
C SER A 37 -3.52 6.22 2.84
N LEU A 38 -3.39 5.50 3.96
CA LEU A 38 -2.40 4.43 4.09
C LEU A 38 -2.74 3.20 3.22
N CYS A 39 -3.96 3.11 2.70
CA CYS A 39 -4.36 2.08 1.75
C CYS A 39 -3.52 2.11 0.46
N GLU A 40 -2.86 3.22 0.13
CA GLU A 40 -1.94 3.30 -1.02
C GLU A 40 -0.75 2.34 -0.90
N PHE A 41 -0.43 1.89 0.32
CA PHE A 41 0.64 0.93 0.60
C PHE A 41 0.16 -0.53 0.74
N ALA A 42 -1.11 -0.82 0.45
CA ALA A 42 -1.63 -2.19 0.53
C ALA A 42 -0.85 -3.14 -0.39
N GLY A 43 -0.39 -4.27 0.17
CA GLY A 43 0.43 -5.25 -0.56
C GLY A 43 1.93 -4.93 -0.63
N SER A 44 2.37 -3.79 -0.08
CA SER A 44 3.79 -3.44 0.06
C SER A 44 4.31 -3.81 1.45
N VAL A 45 5.63 -3.99 1.58
CA VAL A 45 6.28 -4.00 2.90
C VAL A 45 6.40 -2.55 3.36
N VAL A 46 5.91 -2.22 4.55
CA VAL A 46 5.91 -0.84 5.06
C VAL A 46 6.73 -0.74 6.34
N LEU A 47 7.73 0.15 6.35
CA LEU A 47 8.49 0.51 7.55
C LEU A 47 8.01 1.87 8.08
N ILE A 48 7.38 1.86 9.26
CA ILE A 48 6.93 3.08 9.94
C ILE A 48 7.97 3.47 11.00
N VAL A 49 8.45 4.70 10.96
CA VAL A 49 9.44 5.23 11.90
C VAL A 49 8.93 6.51 12.53
N ASN A 50 8.88 6.55 13.87
CA ASN A 50 8.68 7.80 14.58
C ASN A 50 10.00 8.60 14.56
N THR A 51 9.99 9.80 13.98
CA THR A 51 11.18 10.65 13.90
C THR A 51 11.01 11.94 14.70
N ALA A 52 12.12 12.58 15.07
CA ALA A 52 12.13 13.84 15.80
C ALA A 52 13.21 14.77 15.22
N SER A 53 12.83 15.99 14.86
CA SER A 53 13.69 16.96 14.16
C SER A 53 14.67 17.71 15.08
N ARG A 54 14.48 17.65 16.40
CA ARG A 54 15.26 18.41 17.41
C ARG A 54 15.98 17.51 18.41
N CYS A 55 16.40 16.32 17.97
CA CYS A 55 17.09 15.35 18.82
C CYS A 55 18.46 15.00 18.24
N GLY A 56 19.38 14.49 19.06
CA GLY A 56 20.72 14.07 18.64
C GLY A 56 20.76 12.80 17.77
N TYR A 57 19.61 12.29 17.35
CA TYR A 57 19.47 11.04 16.59
C TYR A 57 19.28 11.25 15.08
N THR A 58 19.41 12.48 14.57
CA THR A 58 19.38 12.78 13.13
C THR A 58 20.31 11.90 12.27
N PRO A 59 21.49 11.44 12.74
CA PRO A 59 22.32 10.52 11.95
C PRO A 59 21.61 9.24 11.50
N GLN A 60 20.50 8.84 12.16
CA GLN A 60 19.72 7.67 11.76
C GLN A 60 19.06 7.80 10.37
N TYR A 61 18.82 9.02 9.88
CA TYR A 61 18.20 9.22 8.56
C TYR A 61 19.03 8.63 7.42
N GLU A 62 20.36 8.67 7.52
CA GLU A 62 21.24 8.10 6.50
C GLU A 62 21.05 6.58 6.40
N GLY A 63 20.99 5.89 7.53
CA GLY A 63 20.73 4.45 7.57
C GLY A 63 19.34 4.08 7.06
N LEU A 64 18.33 4.91 7.33
CA LEU A 64 16.97 4.71 6.81
C LEU A 64 16.91 4.88 5.28
N GLU A 65 17.61 5.88 4.75
CA GLU A 65 17.71 6.11 3.32
C GLU A 65 18.47 4.97 2.63
N ASP A 66 19.56 4.47 3.22
CA ASP A 66 20.29 3.29 2.71
C ASP A 66 19.42 2.05 2.66
N LEU A 67 18.61 1.82 3.70
CA LEU A 67 17.67 0.72 3.76
C LEU A 67 16.63 0.84 2.63
N TYR A 68 16.05 2.02 2.43
CA TYR A 68 15.12 2.27 1.34
C TYR A 68 15.76 2.03 -0.03
N ARG A 69 16.94 2.62 -0.30
CA ARG A 69 17.68 2.42 -1.55
C ARG A 69 17.94 0.94 -1.84
N LYS A 70 18.27 0.15 -0.81
CA LYS A 70 18.59 -1.27 -0.94
C LYS A 70 17.37 -2.14 -1.25
N TYR A 71 16.20 -1.82 -0.72
CA TYR A 71 15.03 -2.72 -0.80
C TYR A 71 13.85 -2.19 -1.63
N ARG A 72 13.88 -0.94 -2.11
CA ARG A 72 12.78 -0.37 -2.91
C ARG A 72 12.39 -1.20 -4.15
N SER A 73 13.36 -1.80 -4.84
CA SER A 73 13.08 -2.67 -5.99
C SER A 73 12.53 -4.05 -5.61
N ARG A 74 12.51 -4.36 -4.32
CA ARG A 74 12.01 -5.62 -3.73
C ARG A 74 10.69 -5.42 -2.98
N GLY A 75 10.08 -4.23 -3.06
CA GLY A 75 8.77 -3.93 -2.48
C GLY A 75 8.79 -3.28 -1.10
N LEU A 76 9.90 -2.64 -0.72
CA LEU A 76 9.95 -1.69 0.41
C LEU A 76 9.64 -0.25 -0.06
#